data_AF-A0A8S2MBU9-F1
#
_entry.id   AF-A0A8S2MBU9-F1
#
_cell.length_a   1.000
_cell.length_b   1.000
_cell.length_c   1.000
_cell.angle_alpha   90.00
_cell.angle_beta   90.00
_cell.angle_gamma   90.00
#
_symmetry.space_group_name_H-M   'P 1'
#
loop_
_entity.id
_entity.type
_entity.pdbx_description
1 polymer ?
#
loop_
_entity_poly.entity_id
_entity_poly.type
_entity_poly.pdbx_seq_one_letter_code
_entity_poly.pdbx_strand_id
1 'polypeptide(L)'
;VSAFTQVISLTVRSKITAECTEELNYVHMLNGVLPNSIRCVAWASVPDGKSARFDCISRSYRYYFPKANLDLDRIRQAAADLVGTHDFRNFCKLDITNSEPTFIRRIDNVTVEQLNSGHDLNSKNSGYEMCELLVHGSGFLWHQIRCVVAILISIGQGKEDASLVRMLLDIEKYPCTPNYQIASELPLVLFDCQFDGVDWICDQASLRITICHLQRHWASFQIRATMTKAMLDNLENQISDKQQLPILGQLSIRLSANPNTSSTRKC
;
A
#
# COMPACT_ATOMS: atom_id res chain seq x y z
N VAL A 1 -0.62 -8.77 2.16
CA VAL A 1 0.04 -7.47 1.83
C VAL A 1 1.39 -7.74 1.18
N SER A 2 1.76 -7.01 0.12
CA SER A 2 3.07 -7.15 -0.54
C SER A 2 4.10 -6.18 0.06
N ALA A 3 5.39 -6.43 -0.17
CA ALA A 3 6.46 -5.52 0.23
C ALA A 3 7.56 -5.48 -0.83
N PHE A 4 8.04 -4.28 -1.14
CA PHE A 4 9.16 -4.06 -2.05
C PHE A 4 10.49 -4.05 -1.28
N THR A 5 10.54 -3.33 -0.15
CA THR A 5 11.74 -3.10 0.66
C THR A 5 11.50 -3.51 2.11
N GLN A 6 11.00 -4.73 2.32
CA GLN A 6 10.93 -5.30 3.66
C GLN A 6 12.35 -5.45 4.22
N VAL A 7 12.55 -5.02 5.46
CA VAL A 7 13.84 -5.12 6.15
C VAL A 7 13.75 -6.10 7.32
N ILE A 8 14.77 -6.95 7.43
CA ILE A 8 14.98 -7.89 8.54
C ILE A 8 16.41 -7.76 9.04
N SER A 9 16.63 -8.06 10.32
CA SER A 9 17.96 -8.12 10.93
C SER A 9 18.29 -9.58 11.29
N LEU A 10 19.47 -10.05 10.90
CA LEU A 10 19.92 -11.43 11.10
C LEU A 10 21.38 -11.45 11.57
N THR A 11 21.73 -12.39 12.44
CA THR A 11 23.12 -12.71 12.74
C THR A 11 23.60 -13.81 11.79
N VAL A 12 24.61 -13.50 10.98
CA VAL A 12 25.15 -14.42 9.96
C VAL A 12 26.67 -14.53 10.08
N ARG A 13 27.25 -15.54 9.42
CA ARG A 13 28.70 -15.68 9.34
C ARG A 13 29.28 -14.55 8.46
N SER A 14 30.34 -13.93 8.94
CA SER A 14 31.17 -12.98 8.18
C SER A 14 32.46 -13.65 7.71
N LYS A 15 32.93 -13.28 6.53
CA LYS A 15 34.27 -13.61 5.99
C LYS A 15 35.31 -12.55 6.39
N ILE A 16 34.87 -11.37 6.85
CA ILE A 16 35.77 -10.27 7.19
C ILE A 16 36.68 -10.70 8.35
N THR A 17 37.98 -10.50 8.15
CA THR A 17 39.03 -10.71 9.15
C THR A 17 40.06 -9.58 9.05
N ALA A 18 41.09 -9.60 9.90
CA ALA A 18 42.21 -8.64 9.80
C ALA A 18 42.94 -8.70 8.43
N GLU A 19 42.82 -9.82 7.72
CA GLU A 19 43.52 -10.08 6.44
C GLU A 19 42.59 -10.05 5.23
N CYS A 20 41.27 -10.13 5.43
CA CYS A 20 40.28 -10.16 4.36
C CYS A 20 39.21 -9.09 4.58
N THR A 21 39.14 -8.11 3.68
CA THR A 21 38.16 -7.03 3.72
C THR A 21 36.94 -7.26 2.82
N GLU A 22 36.93 -8.35 2.06
CA GLU A 22 35.84 -8.70 1.15
C GLU A 22 34.84 -9.64 1.85
N GLU A 23 33.57 -9.23 1.87
CA GLU A 23 32.50 -10.00 2.49
C GLU A 23 31.85 -11.02 1.52
N LEU A 24 31.11 -11.97 2.08
CA LEU A 24 30.28 -12.90 1.31
C LEU A 24 29.19 -12.18 0.50
N ASN A 25 28.88 -12.70 -0.69
CA ASN A 25 27.76 -12.21 -1.49
C ASN A 25 26.43 -12.77 -0.94
N TYR A 26 25.98 -12.23 0.18
CA TYR A 26 24.76 -12.66 0.87
C TYR A 26 23.53 -12.63 -0.03
N VAL A 27 23.41 -11.60 -0.87
CA VAL A 27 22.28 -11.43 -1.79
C VAL A 27 22.21 -12.61 -2.77
N HIS A 28 23.32 -12.96 -3.41
CA HIS A 28 23.37 -14.10 -4.32
C HIS A 28 23.06 -15.42 -3.61
N MET A 29 23.69 -15.66 -2.46
CA MET A 29 23.50 -16.89 -1.68
C MET A 29 22.04 -17.08 -1.23
N LEU A 30 21.42 -16.03 -0.68
CA LEU A 30 20.03 -16.07 -0.24
C LEU A 30 19.08 -16.27 -1.42
N ASN A 31 19.28 -15.53 -2.52
CA ASN A 31 18.43 -15.68 -3.70
C ASN A 31 18.54 -17.06 -4.37
N GLY A 32 19.65 -17.79 -4.15
CA GLY A 32 19.81 -19.18 -4.60
C GLY A 32 18.87 -20.18 -3.91
N VAL A 33 18.36 -19.86 -2.73
CA VAL A 33 17.45 -20.74 -1.96
C VAL A 33 16.04 -20.17 -1.80
N LEU A 34 15.84 -18.88 -2.07
CA LEU A 34 14.54 -18.23 -1.96
C LEU A 34 13.65 -18.49 -3.19
N PRO A 35 12.32 -18.68 -3.00
CA PRO A 35 11.38 -18.83 -4.11
C PRO A 35 11.31 -17.57 -4.95
N ASN A 36 10.95 -17.66 -6.24
CA ASN A 36 10.95 -16.54 -7.19
C ASN A 36 10.14 -15.30 -6.77
N SER A 37 9.16 -15.47 -5.87
CA SER A 37 8.35 -14.40 -5.30
C SER A 37 9.01 -13.65 -4.13
N ILE A 38 10.13 -14.15 -3.61
CA ILE A 38 10.87 -13.55 -2.49
C ILE A 38 12.31 -13.32 -2.95
N ARG A 39 12.77 -12.06 -2.87
CA ARG A 39 14.11 -11.68 -3.30
C ARG A 39 14.78 -10.77 -2.28
N CYS A 40 16.01 -11.10 -1.95
CA CYS A 40 16.94 -10.20 -1.28
C CYS A 40 17.52 -9.27 -2.35
N VAL A 41 17.48 -7.95 -2.12
CA VAL A 41 17.95 -6.95 -3.09
C VAL A 41 19.18 -6.18 -2.60
N ALA A 42 19.37 -6.13 -1.28
CA ALA A 42 20.46 -5.43 -0.63
C ALA A 42 20.74 -6.04 0.76
N TRP A 43 21.90 -5.74 1.31
CA TRP A 43 22.27 -6.03 2.69
C TRP A 43 23.11 -4.88 3.25
N ALA A 44 23.25 -4.79 4.56
CA ALA A 44 24.15 -3.83 5.20
C ALA A 44 24.74 -4.46 6.48
N SER A 45 26.01 -4.16 6.77
CA SER A 45 26.58 -4.47 8.07
C SER A 45 26.08 -3.45 9.09
N VAL A 46 25.70 -3.91 10.27
CA VAL A 46 25.17 -3.07 11.35
C VAL A 46 25.79 -3.48 12.69
N PRO A 47 25.91 -2.56 13.65
CA PRO A 47 26.36 -2.91 15.01
C PRO A 47 25.46 -3.95 15.66
N ASP A 48 26.05 -4.75 16.56
CA ASP A 48 25.31 -5.69 17.37
C ASP A 48 24.18 -5.00 18.15
N GLY A 49 23.02 -5.64 18.19
CA GLY A 49 21.82 -5.11 18.84
C GLY A 49 20.94 -4.20 17.96
N LYS A 50 21.43 -3.73 16.79
CA LYS A 50 20.61 -2.96 15.86
C LYS A 50 19.47 -3.81 15.29
N SER A 51 18.24 -3.35 15.46
CA SER A 51 17.00 -4.03 15.13
C SER A 51 16.31 -3.42 13.92
N ALA A 52 16.02 -4.24 12.91
CA ALA A 52 15.19 -3.83 11.76
C ALA A 52 13.79 -3.32 12.17
N ARG A 53 13.26 -3.77 13.32
CA ARG A 53 11.93 -3.39 13.80
C ARG A 53 11.98 -2.07 14.56
N PHE A 54 12.85 -2.00 15.57
CA PHE A 54 12.84 -0.94 16.58
C PHE A 54 13.64 0.29 16.15
N ASP A 55 14.69 0.12 15.33
CA ASP A 55 15.51 1.24 14.85
C ASP A 55 15.04 1.81 13.50
N CYS A 56 13.91 1.31 12.98
CA CYS A 56 13.29 1.85 11.77
C CYS A 56 12.62 3.19 12.10
N ILE A 57 13.08 4.25 11.45
CA ILE A 57 12.69 5.64 11.70
C ILE A 57 11.32 5.94 11.10
N SER A 58 11.10 5.48 9.88
CA SER A 58 9.89 5.75 9.12
C SER A 58 9.63 4.64 8.10
N ARG A 59 8.36 4.51 7.72
CA ARG A 59 7.87 3.55 6.74
C ARG A 59 7.01 4.29 5.72
N SER A 60 7.13 3.90 4.46
CA SER A 60 6.29 4.40 3.38
C SER A 60 5.45 3.27 2.82
N TYR A 61 4.14 3.42 2.83
CA TYR A 61 3.21 2.50 2.17
C TYR A 61 2.63 3.16 0.93
N ARG A 62 2.44 2.35 -0.11
CA ARG A 62 1.66 2.73 -1.30
C ARG A 62 0.44 1.85 -1.40
N TYR A 63 -0.69 2.45 -1.78
CA TYR A 63 -1.94 1.75 -2.05
C TYR A 63 -2.48 2.15 -3.41
N TYR A 64 -2.70 1.16 -4.27
CA TYR A 64 -3.19 1.38 -5.64
C TYR A 64 -4.69 1.12 -5.74
N PHE A 65 -5.43 1.99 -6.43
CA PHE A 65 -6.88 1.84 -6.61
C PHE A 65 -7.33 2.47 -7.92
N PRO A 66 -8.38 1.96 -8.59
CA PRO A 66 -8.92 2.60 -9.77
C PRO A 66 -9.56 3.95 -9.39
N LYS A 67 -9.37 4.95 -10.24
CA LYS A 67 -10.02 6.25 -10.12
C LYS A 67 -11.53 6.11 -10.23
N ALA A 68 -12.02 5.33 -11.19
CA ALA A 68 -13.44 5.14 -11.46
C ALA A 68 -14.21 6.50 -11.46
N ASN A 69 -15.22 6.64 -10.60
CA ASN A 69 -15.99 7.88 -10.40
C ASN A 69 -15.62 8.62 -9.09
N LEU A 70 -14.47 8.32 -8.49
CA LEU A 70 -14.05 8.93 -7.24
C LEU A 70 -13.69 10.40 -7.43
N ASP A 71 -14.18 11.24 -6.54
CA ASP A 71 -13.76 12.62 -6.39
C ASP A 71 -12.40 12.66 -5.67
N LEU A 72 -11.33 12.81 -6.46
CA LEU A 72 -9.95 12.83 -5.96
C LEU A 72 -9.66 14.08 -5.11
N ASP A 73 -10.35 15.19 -5.34
CA ASP A 73 -10.10 16.42 -4.59
C ASP A 73 -10.67 16.31 -3.18
N ARG A 74 -11.86 15.71 -3.03
CA ARG A 74 -12.39 15.35 -1.71
C ARG A 74 -11.49 14.36 -0.98
N ILE A 75 -10.96 13.36 -1.70
CA ILE A 75 -10.01 12.39 -1.12
C ILE A 75 -8.75 13.12 -0.63
N ARG A 76 -8.16 14.00 -1.46
CA ARG A 76 -6.95 14.77 -1.10
C ARG A 76 -7.19 15.66 0.11
N GLN A 77 -8.32 16.36 0.14
CA GLN A 77 -8.70 17.22 1.27
C GLN A 77 -8.77 16.43 2.57
N ALA A 78 -9.46 15.28 2.57
CA ALA A 78 -9.58 14.44 3.76
C ALA A 78 -8.24 13.77 4.14
N ALA A 79 -7.44 13.36 3.15
CA ALA A 79 -6.15 12.74 3.38
C ALA A 79 -5.13 13.71 4.02
N ALA A 80 -5.21 15.01 3.73
CA ALA A 80 -4.35 16.02 4.33
C ALA A 80 -4.52 16.13 5.86
N ASP A 81 -5.74 15.89 6.37
CA ASP A 81 -6.01 15.91 7.82
C ASP A 81 -5.27 14.79 8.59
N LEU A 82 -4.81 13.74 7.91
CA LEU A 82 -4.05 12.64 8.53
C LEU A 82 -2.63 13.06 8.92
N VAL A 83 -2.08 14.11 8.31
CA VAL A 83 -0.70 14.56 8.57
C VAL A 83 -0.60 15.15 9.98
N GLY A 84 0.47 14.81 10.68
CA GLY A 84 0.71 15.21 12.07
C GLY A 84 0.78 14.02 13.02
N THR A 85 0.77 14.31 14.31
CA THR A 85 0.79 13.30 15.39
C THR A 85 -0.59 13.21 16.02
N HIS A 86 -1.25 12.08 15.84
CA HIS A 86 -2.64 11.89 16.25
C HIS A 86 -2.85 10.52 16.89
N ASP A 87 -3.96 10.38 17.64
CA ASP A 87 -4.48 9.08 18.06
C ASP A 87 -5.28 8.44 16.92
N PHE A 88 -4.77 7.33 16.38
CA PHE A 88 -5.36 6.65 15.23
C PHE A 88 -6.23 5.45 15.60
N ARG A 89 -6.76 5.36 16.83
CA ARG A 89 -7.61 4.22 17.24
C ARG A 89 -8.83 4.01 16.33
N ASN A 90 -9.41 5.09 15.81
CA ASN A 90 -10.55 5.04 14.90
C ASN A 90 -10.18 4.65 13.45
N PHE A 91 -8.89 4.49 13.19
CA PHE A 91 -8.35 4.14 11.89
C PHE A 91 -7.63 2.80 11.94
N CYS A 92 -7.82 1.95 12.95
CA CYS A 92 -7.12 0.68 13.07
C CYS A 92 -8.06 -0.45 13.51
N LYS A 93 -7.54 -1.68 13.58
CA LYS A 93 -8.19 -2.76 14.32
C LYS A 93 -7.47 -2.93 15.65
N LEU A 94 -8.26 -3.16 16.70
CA LEU A 94 -7.72 -3.47 18.03
C LEU A 94 -6.99 -4.81 17.98
N ASP A 95 -5.73 -4.77 18.35
CA ASP A 95 -4.94 -5.98 18.59
C ASP A 95 -5.09 -6.36 20.06
N ILE A 96 -5.89 -7.39 20.31
CA ILE A 96 -6.28 -7.87 21.65
C ILE A 96 -5.09 -8.52 22.37
N THR A 97 -3.98 -8.79 21.65
CA THR A 97 -2.80 -9.46 22.20
C THR A 97 -1.78 -8.50 22.83
N ASN A 98 -1.89 -7.19 22.56
CA ASN A 98 -1.02 -6.18 23.15
C ASN A 98 -1.67 -5.62 24.42
N SER A 99 -0.96 -5.71 25.55
CA SER A 99 -1.50 -5.36 26.87
C SER A 99 -1.71 -3.86 27.08
N GLU A 100 -1.01 -2.98 26.36
CA GLU A 100 -1.21 -1.51 26.36
C GLU A 100 -0.78 -0.88 25.02
N PRO A 101 -1.59 -0.95 23.94
CA PRO A 101 -1.21 -0.35 22.66
C PRO A 101 -1.34 1.18 22.74
N THR A 102 -0.23 1.90 22.52
CA THR A 102 -0.32 3.34 22.20
C THR A 102 -0.88 3.48 20.79
N PHE A 103 -1.99 4.21 20.66
CA PHE A 103 -2.64 4.48 19.36
C PHE A 103 -2.07 5.73 18.67
N ILE A 104 -1.14 6.42 19.33
CA ILE A 104 -0.52 7.64 18.81
C ILE A 104 0.51 7.26 17.74
N ARG A 105 0.35 7.80 16.53
CA ARG A 105 1.33 7.69 15.44
C ARG A 105 1.56 9.04 14.81
N ARG A 106 2.70 9.18 14.12
CA ARG A 106 3.03 10.37 13.34
C ARG A 106 3.01 10.02 11.86
N ILE A 107 2.21 10.74 11.09
CA ILE A 107 2.22 10.71 9.64
C ILE A 107 2.89 12.00 9.16
N ASP A 108 3.97 11.84 8.41
CA ASP A 108 4.82 12.93 7.96
C ASP A 108 4.37 13.43 6.57
N ASN A 109 3.85 12.56 5.72
CA ASN A 109 3.35 12.93 4.39
C ASN A 109 2.25 11.98 3.89
N VAL A 110 1.26 12.53 3.18
CA VAL A 110 0.23 11.78 2.46
C VAL A 110 0.01 12.40 1.08
N THR A 111 0.09 11.61 0.02
CA THR A 111 -0.21 12.08 -1.35
C THR A 111 -1.20 11.17 -2.05
N VAL A 112 -2.03 11.76 -2.91
CA VAL A 112 -3.00 11.04 -3.75
C VAL A 112 -2.88 11.51 -5.18
N GLU A 113 -2.36 10.63 -6.03
CA GLU A 113 -1.98 10.93 -7.40
C GLU A 113 -2.65 10.00 -8.40
N GLN A 114 -2.89 10.50 -9.61
CA GLN A 114 -3.34 9.67 -10.73
C GLN A 114 -2.11 9.19 -11.51
N LEU A 115 -1.95 7.88 -11.62
CA LEU A 115 -0.87 7.23 -12.35
C LEU A 115 -1.30 7.06 -13.81
N ASN A 116 -0.73 7.87 -14.71
CA ASN A 116 -0.90 7.85 -16.17
C ASN A 116 -2.16 8.56 -16.71
N SER A 117 -2.01 9.83 -17.11
CA SER A 117 -2.96 10.56 -17.96
C SER A 117 -2.62 10.44 -19.47
N GLY A 118 -1.94 9.36 -19.88
CA GLY A 118 -1.07 9.35 -21.07
C GLY A 118 -1.50 8.51 -22.28
N HIS A 119 -2.64 7.81 -22.28
CA HIS A 119 -3.09 7.09 -23.48
C HIS A 119 -4.55 7.42 -23.82
N ASP A 120 -4.70 8.07 -24.99
CA ASP A 120 -5.90 8.58 -25.62
C ASP A 120 -6.67 9.70 -24.90
N LEU A 121 -6.33 10.95 -25.25
CA LEU A 121 -7.15 12.15 -25.03
C LEU A 121 -8.57 12.04 -25.64
N ASN A 122 -8.81 11.04 -26.49
CA ASN A 122 -10.11 10.73 -27.09
C ASN A 122 -10.87 9.58 -26.39
N SER A 123 -10.28 8.91 -25.40
CA SER A 123 -10.94 7.86 -24.64
C SER A 123 -11.82 8.49 -23.56
N LYS A 124 -13.05 8.82 -23.93
CA LYS A 124 -14.03 9.56 -23.12
C LYS A 124 -14.46 8.92 -21.79
N ASN A 125 -13.86 7.82 -21.33
CA ASN A 125 -14.08 7.28 -19.99
C ASN A 125 -13.20 6.05 -19.75
N SER A 126 -11.98 6.24 -19.26
CA SER A 126 -11.26 5.14 -18.65
C SER A 126 -11.51 5.14 -17.14
N GLY A 127 -12.63 4.55 -16.69
CA GLY A 127 -12.82 4.22 -15.27
C GLY A 127 -11.72 3.29 -14.69
N TYR A 128 -10.80 2.85 -15.55
CA TYR A 128 -9.65 1.99 -15.29
C TYR A 128 -8.36 2.78 -15.02
N GLU A 129 -8.39 4.11 -15.08
CA GLU A 129 -7.26 4.95 -14.66
C GLU A 129 -6.86 4.57 -13.22
N MET A 130 -5.57 4.40 -12.97
CA MET A 130 -5.07 3.97 -11.67
C MET A 130 -4.67 5.19 -10.85
N CYS A 131 -4.93 5.14 -9.55
CA CYS A 131 -4.48 6.11 -8.57
C CYS A 131 -3.53 5.45 -7.57
N GLU A 132 -2.70 6.27 -6.96
CA GLU A 132 -1.81 5.92 -5.86
C GLU A 132 -2.15 6.78 -4.64
N LEU A 133 -2.32 6.15 -3.49
CA LEU A 133 -2.19 6.79 -2.18
C LEU A 133 -0.82 6.41 -1.62
N LEU A 134 0.01 7.40 -1.32
CA LEU A 134 1.25 7.23 -0.55
C LEU A 134 1.03 7.74 0.87
N VAL A 135 1.43 6.95 1.87
CA VAL A 135 1.43 7.35 3.29
C VAL A 135 2.82 7.09 3.86
N HIS A 136 3.44 8.15 4.38
CA HIS A 136 4.76 8.11 4.99
C HIS A 136 4.68 8.58 6.45
N GLY A 137 5.31 7.86 7.37
CA GLY A 137 5.29 8.20 8.80
C GLY A 137 6.17 7.29 9.65
N SER A 138 6.19 7.51 10.97
CA SER A 138 7.07 6.80 11.91
C SER A 138 6.75 5.30 12.04
N GLY A 139 5.50 4.94 11.81
CA GLY A 139 5.01 3.57 11.87
C GLY A 139 3.48 3.55 11.89
N PHE A 140 2.90 2.36 11.72
CA PHE A 140 1.46 2.21 11.56
C PHE A 140 0.92 1.13 12.47
N LEU A 141 -0.29 1.34 12.98
CA LEU A 141 -1.05 0.37 13.76
C LEU A 141 -1.53 -0.78 12.88
N TRP A 142 -1.97 -1.86 13.52
CA TRP A 142 -2.54 -3.00 12.80
C TRP A 142 -3.75 -2.55 11.97
N HIS A 143 -3.71 -2.90 10.68
CA HIS A 143 -4.70 -2.49 9.68
C HIS A 143 -4.84 -0.99 9.39
N GLN A 144 -3.97 -0.12 9.94
CA GLN A 144 -4.19 1.32 9.90
C GLN A 144 -4.45 1.88 8.49
N ILE A 145 -3.52 1.62 7.58
CA ILE A 145 -3.58 2.13 6.20
C ILE A 145 -4.83 1.64 5.47
N ARG A 146 -5.25 0.40 5.70
CA ARG A 146 -6.42 -0.18 5.02
C ARG A 146 -7.74 0.41 5.54
N CYS A 147 -7.81 0.74 6.83
CA CYS A 147 -8.95 1.45 7.41
C CYS A 147 -9.01 2.90 6.90
N VAL A 148 -7.86 3.60 6.84
CA VAL A 148 -7.75 4.92 6.21
C VAL A 148 -8.26 4.89 4.77
N VAL A 149 -7.78 3.95 3.96
CA VAL A 149 -8.21 3.82 2.55
C VAL A 149 -9.72 3.58 2.46
N ALA A 150 -10.30 2.72 3.30
CA ALA A 150 -11.74 2.47 3.27
C ALA A 150 -12.57 3.75 3.48
N ILE A 151 -12.14 4.59 4.43
CA ILE A 151 -12.79 5.87 4.72
C ILE A 151 -12.60 6.85 3.55
N LEU A 152 -11.38 7.00 3.04
CA LEU A 152 -11.09 7.88 1.92
C LEU A 152 -11.88 7.50 0.67
N ILE A 153 -11.98 6.21 0.35
CA ILE A 153 -12.80 5.73 -0.78
C ILE A 153 -14.28 6.05 -0.55
N SER A 154 -14.80 5.91 0.67
CA SER A 154 -16.18 6.29 1.00
C SER A 154 -16.45 7.79 0.78
N ILE A 155 -15.48 8.64 1.14
CA ILE A 155 -15.51 10.09 0.92
C ILE A 155 -15.47 10.43 -0.58
N GLY A 156 -14.58 9.78 -1.33
CA GLY A 156 -14.47 9.96 -2.78
C GLY A 156 -15.71 9.48 -3.54
N GLN A 157 -16.45 8.53 -3.00
CA GLN A 157 -17.76 8.11 -3.52
C GLN A 157 -18.91 9.07 -3.15
N GLY A 158 -18.64 10.11 -2.35
CA GLY A 158 -19.65 11.04 -1.85
C GLY A 158 -20.57 10.46 -0.77
N LYS A 159 -20.25 9.27 -0.22
CA LYS A 159 -21.04 8.64 0.84
C LYS A 159 -20.78 9.25 2.22
N GLU A 160 -19.63 9.90 2.36
CA GLU A 160 -19.21 10.58 3.58
C GLU A 160 -18.62 11.96 3.25
N ASP A 161 -18.63 12.84 4.25
CA ASP A 161 -18.07 14.18 4.12
C ASP A 161 -16.54 14.18 4.27
N ALA A 162 -15.85 15.10 3.60
CA ALA A 162 -14.40 15.22 3.68
C ALA A 162 -13.91 15.53 5.11
N SER A 163 -14.73 16.19 5.94
CA SER A 163 -14.43 16.45 7.35
C SER A 163 -14.42 15.20 8.24
N LEU A 164 -14.88 14.05 7.75
CA LEU A 164 -14.95 12.82 8.54
C LEU A 164 -13.60 12.39 9.11
N VAL A 165 -12.52 12.53 8.34
CA VAL A 165 -11.18 12.17 8.83
C VAL A 165 -10.82 13.01 10.05
N ARG A 166 -10.97 14.34 9.97
CA ARG A 166 -10.74 15.25 11.10
C ARG A 166 -11.61 14.92 12.30
N MET A 167 -12.89 14.61 12.07
CA MET A 167 -13.80 14.20 13.14
C MET A 167 -13.33 12.93 13.84
N LEU A 168 -12.91 11.90 13.10
CA LEU A 168 -12.46 10.63 13.68
C LEU A 168 -11.10 10.72 14.39
N LEU A 169 -10.31 11.78 14.16
CA LEU A 169 -9.10 12.07 14.92
C LEU A 169 -9.42 12.73 16.28
N ASP A 170 -10.60 13.34 16.43
CA ASP A 170 -11.10 13.87 17.70
C ASP A 170 -11.73 12.74 18.54
N ILE A 171 -10.90 12.15 19.40
CA ILE A 171 -11.27 11.01 20.24
C ILE A 171 -12.27 11.38 21.34
N GLU A 172 -12.26 12.63 21.81
CA GLU A 172 -13.22 13.08 22.83
C GLU A 172 -14.63 13.09 22.28
N LYS A 173 -14.77 13.51 21.01
CA LYS A 173 -16.06 13.56 20.34
C LYS A 173 -16.46 12.22 19.71
N TYR A 174 -15.50 11.42 19.23
CA TYR A 174 -15.73 10.13 18.60
C TYR A 174 -14.87 9.05 19.25
N PRO A 175 -15.31 8.45 20.37
CA PRO A 175 -14.50 7.51 21.13
C PRO A 175 -14.41 6.11 20.52
N CYS A 176 -15.26 5.79 19.52
CA CYS A 176 -15.36 4.47 18.92
C CYS A 176 -15.07 4.46 17.42
N THR A 177 -14.43 3.37 16.98
CA THR A 177 -14.10 3.13 15.59
C THR A 177 -15.38 2.89 14.78
N PRO A 178 -15.64 3.67 13.71
CA PRO A 178 -16.78 3.42 12.84
C PRO A 178 -16.62 2.08 12.10
N ASN A 179 -17.73 1.38 11.89
CA ASN A 179 -17.73 0.07 11.24
C ASN A 179 -17.65 0.18 9.71
N TYR A 180 -16.44 0.45 9.20
CA TYR A 180 -16.15 0.35 7.78
C TYR A 180 -15.58 -1.04 7.44
N GLN A 181 -15.98 -1.54 6.27
CA GLN A 181 -15.35 -2.71 5.70
C GLN A 181 -13.94 -2.36 5.26
N ILE A 182 -12.96 -3.07 5.81
CA ILE A 182 -11.54 -2.81 5.57
C ILE A 182 -11.18 -2.94 4.09
N ALA A 183 -10.36 -2.01 3.59
CA ALA A 183 -9.86 -2.01 2.21
C ALA A 183 -9.12 -3.32 1.89
N SER A 184 -9.03 -3.75 0.62
CA SER A 184 -8.32 -4.98 0.24
C SER A 184 -6.84 -4.90 0.63
N GLU A 185 -6.23 -6.05 0.93
CA GLU A 185 -4.78 -6.09 1.18
C GLU A 185 -3.94 -6.20 -0.09
N LEU A 186 -4.55 -6.60 -1.21
CA LEU A 186 -3.86 -6.88 -2.46
C LEU A 186 -3.06 -5.68 -2.99
N PRO A 187 -3.62 -4.46 -3.05
CA PRO A 187 -2.91 -3.32 -3.63
C PRO A 187 -2.06 -2.55 -2.60
N LEU A 188 -1.98 -3.01 -1.36
CA LEU A 188 -1.13 -2.40 -0.34
C LEU A 188 0.29 -2.96 -0.44
N VAL A 189 1.26 -2.04 -0.54
CA VAL A 189 2.68 -2.36 -0.66
C VAL A 189 3.47 -1.56 0.38
N LEU A 190 4.24 -2.24 1.23
CA LEU A 190 5.33 -1.58 1.97
C LEU A 190 6.43 -1.22 0.97
N PHE A 191 6.67 0.06 0.76
CA PHE A 191 7.51 0.55 -0.33
C PHE A 191 8.88 1.04 0.13
N ASP A 192 8.99 1.56 1.35
CA ASP A 192 10.27 2.03 1.90
C ASP A 192 10.32 1.90 3.43
N CYS A 193 11.53 1.66 3.96
CA CYS A 193 11.84 1.69 5.40
C CYS A 193 13.15 2.44 5.60
N GLN A 194 13.13 3.51 6.39
CA GLN A 194 14.31 4.35 6.62
C GLN A 194 15.00 4.00 7.94
N PHE A 195 16.34 4.09 7.91
CA PHE A 195 17.23 3.82 9.02
C PHE A 195 18.37 4.83 9.00
N ASP A 196 18.83 5.26 10.18
CA ASP A 196 19.99 6.14 10.30
C ASP A 196 21.28 5.31 10.31
N GLY A 197 22.33 5.80 9.64
CA GLY A 197 23.64 5.15 9.56
C GLY A 197 23.57 3.69 9.09
N VAL A 198 22.83 3.43 8.00
CA VAL A 198 22.78 2.12 7.33
C VAL A 198 23.16 2.30 5.86
N ASP A 199 24.34 1.80 5.51
CA ASP A 199 24.86 1.85 4.15
C ASP A 199 24.52 0.57 3.40
N TRP A 200 23.47 0.64 2.59
CA TRP A 200 22.98 -0.51 1.82
C TRP A 200 23.93 -0.89 0.68
N ILE A 201 24.36 -2.15 0.69
CA ILE A 201 25.19 -2.79 -0.33
C ILE A 201 24.30 -3.63 -1.25
N CYS A 202 24.34 -3.31 -2.53
CA CYS A 202 23.54 -3.94 -3.56
C CYS A 202 24.43 -4.71 -4.56
N ASP A 203 24.13 -5.99 -4.77
CA ASP A 203 24.78 -6.81 -5.80
C ASP A 203 24.15 -6.55 -7.17
N GLN A 204 24.89 -5.91 -8.08
CA GLN A 204 24.37 -5.50 -9.39
C GLN A 204 23.93 -6.69 -10.26
N ALA A 205 24.60 -7.84 -10.17
CA ALA A 205 24.22 -9.03 -10.91
C ALA A 205 22.85 -9.56 -10.43
N SER A 206 22.66 -9.69 -9.12
CA SER A 206 21.40 -10.12 -8.51
C SER A 206 20.26 -9.11 -8.75
N LEU A 207 20.55 -7.82 -8.75
CA LEU A 207 19.58 -6.78 -9.11
C LEU A 207 19.12 -6.94 -10.57
N ARG A 208 20.03 -7.15 -11.51
CA ARG A 208 19.67 -7.40 -12.93
C ARG A 208 18.76 -8.60 -13.08
N ILE A 209 19.05 -9.70 -12.39
CA ILE A 209 18.20 -10.91 -12.39
C ILE A 209 16.80 -10.57 -11.84
N THR A 210 16.74 -9.86 -10.71
CA THR A 210 15.48 -9.45 -10.07
C THR A 210 14.67 -8.53 -11.00
N ILE A 211 15.31 -7.55 -11.65
CA ILE A 211 14.68 -6.68 -12.64
C ILE A 211 14.10 -7.48 -13.80
N CYS A 212 14.87 -8.41 -14.37
CA CYS A 212 14.38 -9.30 -15.43
C CYS A 212 13.16 -10.12 -15.00
N HIS A 213 13.13 -10.60 -13.75
CA HIS A 213 11.97 -11.31 -13.21
C HIS A 213 10.74 -10.40 -13.10
N LEU A 214 10.90 -9.21 -12.52
CA LEU A 214 9.82 -8.23 -12.40
C LEU A 214 9.28 -7.82 -13.78
N GLN A 215 10.16 -7.61 -14.77
CA GLN A 215 9.77 -7.31 -16.15
C GLN A 215 8.94 -8.42 -16.77
N ARG A 216 9.32 -9.70 -16.59
CA ARG A 216 8.54 -10.85 -17.08
C ARG A 216 7.17 -10.94 -16.40
N HIS A 217 7.12 -10.76 -15.08
CA HIS A 217 5.87 -10.73 -14.34
C HIS A 217 4.96 -9.60 -14.82
N TRP A 218 5.49 -8.38 -14.93
CA TRP A 218 4.77 -7.23 -15.44
C TRP A 218 4.24 -7.47 -16.85
N ALA A 219 5.06 -7.99 -17.76
CA ALA A 219 4.63 -8.32 -19.12
C ALA A 219 3.49 -9.34 -19.13
N SER A 220 3.55 -10.38 -18.29
CA SER A 220 2.46 -11.35 -18.16
C SER A 220 1.17 -10.73 -17.64
N PHE A 221 1.26 -9.87 -16.61
CA PHE A 221 0.09 -9.15 -16.09
C PHE A 221 -0.49 -8.17 -17.11
N GLN A 222 0.35 -7.48 -17.88
CA GLN A 222 -0.07 -6.60 -18.96
C GLN A 222 -0.79 -7.36 -20.08
N ILE A 223 -0.26 -8.51 -20.51
CA ILE A 223 -0.94 -9.36 -21.51
C ILE A 223 -2.33 -9.76 -21.01
N ARG A 224 -2.43 -10.22 -19.76
CA ARG A 224 -3.72 -10.62 -19.15
C ARG A 224 -4.68 -9.44 -19.07
N ALA A 225 -4.22 -8.28 -18.58
CA ALA A 225 -5.03 -7.08 -18.48
C ALA A 225 -5.55 -6.63 -19.86
N THR A 226 -4.68 -6.62 -20.86
CA THR A 226 -5.03 -6.26 -22.25
C THR A 226 -6.02 -7.25 -22.86
N MET A 227 -5.81 -8.56 -22.69
CA MET A 227 -6.76 -9.59 -23.14
C MET A 227 -8.13 -9.39 -22.51
N THR A 228 -8.19 -9.21 -21.18
CA THR A 228 -9.43 -8.96 -20.46
C THR A 228 -10.10 -7.67 -20.91
N LYS A 229 -9.33 -6.60 -21.11
CA LYS A 229 -9.85 -5.32 -21.59
C LYS A 229 -10.45 -5.44 -23.00
N ALA A 230 -9.77 -6.12 -23.93
CA ALA A 230 -10.28 -6.37 -25.27
C ALA A 230 -11.58 -7.21 -25.27
N MET A 231 -11.66 -8.24 -24.41
CA MET A 231 -12.89 -9.02 -24.23
C MET A 231 -14.03 -8.14 -23.70
N LEU A 232 -13.73 -7.28 -22.72
CA LEU A 232 -14.71 -6.37 -22.12
C LEU A 232 -15.23 -5.35 -23.14
N ASP A 233 -14.35 -4.72 -23.90
CA ASP A 233 -14.73 -3.74 -24.93
C ASP A 233 -15.61 -4.36 -26.01
N ASN A 234 -15.35 -5.62 -26.40
CA ASN A 234 -16.19 -6.35 -27.35
C ASN A 234 -17.59 -6.61 -26.77
N LEU A 235 -17.69 -7.08 -25.53
CA LEU A 235 -18.97 -7.33 -24.87
C LEU A 235 -19.76 -6.03 -24.65
N GLU A 236 -19.13 -4.96 -24.20
CA GLU A 236 -19.76 -3.65 -24.01
C GLU A 236 -20.32 -3.07 -25.32
N ASN A 237 -19.69 -3.36 -26.46
CA ASN A 237 -20.17 -2.93 -27.78
C ASN A 237 -21.36 -3.74 -28.31
N GLN A 238 -21.61 -4.94 -27.79
CA GLN A 238 -22.76 -5.77 -28.17
C GLN A 238 -24.03 -5.38 -27.42
N ILE A 239 -23.92 -4.59 -26.35
CA ILE A 239 -25.05 -4.18 -25.52
C ILE A 239 -25.58 -2.83 -26.01
N SER A 240 -26.86 -2.81 -26.39
CA SER A 240 -27.55 -1.60 -26.86
C SER A 240 -27.82 -0.58 -25.75
N ASP A 241 -28.01 -1.05 -24.51
CA ASP A 241 -28.24 -0.21 -23.32
C ASP A 241 -26.96 -0.08 -22.48
N LYS A 242 -26.01 0.72 -22.98
CA LYS A 242 -24.73 0.96 -22.30
C LYS A 242 -24.88 1.69 -20.96
N GLN A 243 -26.04 2.30 -20.68
CA GLN A 243 -26.28 3.06 -19.44
C GLN A 243 -26.57 2.16 -18.24
N GLN A 244 -26.98 0.90 -18.46
CA GLN A 244 -27.20 -0.08 -17.39
C GLN A 244 -25.95 -0.87 -16.99
N LEU A 245 -24.86 -0.78 -17.77
CA LEU A 245 -23.59 -1.40 -17.39
C LEU A 245 -23.02 -0.63 -16.19
N PRO A 246 -22.78 -1.32 -15.05
CA PRO A 246 -22.20 -0.64 -13.91
C PRO A 246 -20.81 -0.12 -14.30
N ILE A 247 -20.64 1.20 -14.29
CA ILE A 247 -19.33 1.85 -14.42
C ILE A 247 -18.42 1.25 -13.34
N LEU A 248 -17.10 1.16 -13.53
CA LEU A 248 -16.17 0.62 -12.52
C LEU A 248 -16.34 1.20 -11.11
N GLY A 249 -16.97 2.38 -10.99
CA GLY A 249 -17.34 3.00 -9.72
C GLY A 249 -18.54 2.35 -9.02
N GLN A 250 -19.44 1.74 -9.78
CA GLN A 250 -20.59 0.94 -9.33
C GLN A 250 -20.28 -0.55 -9.26
N LEU A 251 -19.45 -1.08 -10.18
CA LEU A 251 -18.72 -2.34 -9.98
C LEU A 251 -17.66 -2.08 -8.95
N SER A 252 -18.08 -1.88 -7.69
CA SER A 252 -17.18 -1.86 -6.55
C SER A 252 -16.15 -2.93 -6.82
N ILE A 253 -14.90 -2.54 -7.15
CA ILE A 253 -13.79 -3.42 -6.84
C ILE A 253 -14.09 -3.69 -5.38
N ARG A 254 -14.44 -4.95 -5.09
CA ARG A 254 -14.67 -5.42 -3.75
C ARG A 254 -13.31 -5.30 -3.07
N LEU A 255 -12.91 -4.07 -2.75
CA LEU A 255 -11.83 -3.69 -1.85
C LEU A 255 -12.26 -4.06 -0.43
N SER A 256 -13.17 -5.01 -0.28
CA SER A 256 -14.01 -5.22 0.86
C SER A 256 -14.26 -6.73 0.87
N ALA A 257 -13.74 -7.41 1.89
CA ALA A 257 -13.46 -8.84 1.85
C ALA A 257 -14.67 -9.79 1.97
N ASN A 258 -15.94 -9.34 1.88
CA ASN A 258 -17.10 -10.23 2.01
C ASN A 258 -18.42 -9.60 1.52
N PRO A 259 -19.36 -10.35 0.89
CA PRO A 259 -20.58 -9.82 0.28
C PRO A 259 -21.83 -9.74 1.19
N ASN A 260 -21.75 -10.05 2.50
CA ASN A 260 -22.94 -10.24 3.37
C ASN A 260 -23.01 -9.33 4.62
N THR A 261 -22.72 -8.03 4.53
CA THR A 261 -23.01 -7.12 5.65
C THR A 261 -23.63 -5.81 5.18
N SER A 262 -24.94 -5.69 5.38
CA SER A 262 -25.65 -4.42 5.38
C SER A 262 -25.11 -3.55 6.52
N SER A 263 -24.44 -2.45 6.16
CA SER A 263 -24.02 -1.45 7.13
C SER A 263 -25.25 -0.71 7.66
N THR A 264 -25.74 -1.15 8.82
CA THR A 264 -26.63 -0.35 9.66
C THR A 264 -25.75 0.42 10.63
N ARG A 265 -25.82 1.76 10.53
CA ARG A 265 -25.20 2.68 11.50
C ARG A 265 -25.75 2.38 12.89
N LYS A 266 -24.88 1.96 13.81
CA LYS A 266 -25.03 2.20 15.24
C LYS A 266 -23.66 2.57 15.79
N CYS A 267 -23.57 3.80 16.29
CA CYS A 267 -22.61 4.14 17.35
C CYS A 267 -23.04 3.40 18.62
#